data_AF-A0A963JW22-F1
#
_entry.id   AF-A0A963JW22-F1
#
_cell.length_a   1.000
_cell.length_b   1.000
_cell.length_c   1.000
_cell.angle_alpha   90.00
_cell.angle_beta   90.00
_cell.angle_gamma   90.00
#
_symmetry.space_group_name_H-M   'P 1'
#
loop_
_entity.id
_entity.type
_entity.pdbx_description
1 polymer ?
#
loop_
_entity_poly.entity_id
_entity_poly.type
_entity_poly.pdbx_seq_one_letter_code
_entity_poly.pdbx_strand_id
1 'polypeptide(L)' 'MNLAGFCRNCLSKWYAAAAAERGLELGYEEARETVYGMPYDEWKAKHQTPATPEQQAAFARSHPDH' A
#
# COMPACT_ATOMS: atom_id res chain seq x y z
N MET A 1 8.30 1.21 -1.47
CA MET A 1 8.33 1.64 -2.87
C MET A 1 9.75 1.90 -3.36
N ASN A 2 10.47 2.91 -2.86
CA ASN A 2 11.80 3.31 -3.40
C ASN A 2 12.85 2.20 -3.57
N LEU A 3 12.86 1.17 -2.71
CA LEU A 3 13.87 0.10 -2.74
C LEU A 3 13.40 -1.15 -3.51
N ALA A 4 12.27 -1.73 -3.09
CA ALA A 4 11.86 -3.08 -3.52
C ALA A 4 10.74 -3.09 -4.56
N GLY A 5 10.29 -1.93 -5.06
CA GLY A 5 9.18 -1.85 -6.03
C GLY A 5 7.80 -2.18 -5.47
N PHE A 6 7.68 -2.51 -4.18
CA PHE A 6 6.39 -2.70 -3.51
C PHE A 6 6.35 -2.11 -2.09
N CYS A 7 5.16 -2.08 -1.50
CA CYS A 7 4.92 -1.76 -0.10
C CYS A 7 3.64 -2.47 0.39
N ARG A 8 3.22 -2.22 1.63
CA ARG A 8 2.01 -2.83 2.22
C ARG A 8 0.75 -2.61 1.36
N ASN A 9 0.59 -1.42 0.76
CA ASN A 9 -0.52 -1.15 -0.15
C ASN A 9 -0.52 -2.06 -1.39
N CYS A 10 0.65 -2.43 -1.92
CA CYS A 10 0.75 -3.39 -3.03
C CYS A 10 0.27 -4.77 -2.58
N LEU A 11 0.65 -5.21 -1.37
CA LEU A 11 0.16 -6.46 -0.79
C LEU A 11 -1.37 -6.45 -0.66
N SER A 12 -1.95 -5.35 -0.21
CA SER A 12 -3.42 -5.20 -0.13
C SER A 12 -4.08 -5.26 -1.51
N LYS A 13 -3.50 -4.66 -2.55
CA LYS A 13 -4.02 -4.78 -3.93
C LYS A 13 -3.98 -6.23 -4.42
N TRP A 14 -2.87 -6.93 -4.22
CA TRP A 14 -2.72 -8.32 -4.63
C TRP A 14 -3.66 -9.25 -3.84
N TYR A 15 -3.88 -8.96 -2.57
CA TYR A 15 -4.80 -9.73 -1.73
C TYR A 15 -6.25 -9.59 -2.21
N ALA A 16 -6.71 -8.36 -2.50
CA ALA A 16 -8.03 -8.13 -3.08
C ALA A 16 -8.17 -8.77 -4.47
N ALA A 17 -7.15 -8.68 -5.32
CA ALA A 17 -7.16 -9.33 -6.64
C ALA A 17 -7.27 -10.85 -6.53
N ALA A 18 -6.50 -11.48 -5.64
CA ALA A 18 -6.56 -12.92 -5.41
C ALA A 18 -7.91 -13.38 -4.81
N ALA A 19 -8.56 -12.54 -4.00
CA ALA A 19 -9.91 -12.80 -3.51
C ALA A 19 -10.93 -12.76 -4.66
N ALA A 20 -10.85 -11.76 -5.54
CA ALA A 20 -11.70 -11.65 -6.72
C ALA A 20 -11.54 -12.85 -7.67
N GLU A 21 -10.30 -13.31 -7.91
CA GLU A 21 -10.02 -14.53 -8.69
C GLU A 21 -10.67 -15.79 -8.11
N ARG A 22 -10.93 -15.80 -6.80
CA ARG A 22 -11.60 -16.89 -6.08
C ARG A 22 -13.10 -16.68 -5.90
N GLY A 23 -13.67 -15.62 -6.50
CA GLY A 23 -15.08 -15.27 -6.35
C GLY A 23 -15.46 -14.81 -4.95
N LEU A 24 -14.49 -14.35 -4.14
CA LEU A 24 -14.72 -13.79 -2.82
C LEU A 24 -14.88 -12.28 -2.92
N GLU A 25 -15.91 -11.75 -2.29
CA GLU A 25 -16.09 -10.31 -2.16
C GLU A 25 -15.17 -9.79 -1.05
N LEU A 26 -14.06 -9.17 -1.46
CA LEU A 26 -13.12 -8.51 -0.57
C LEU A 26 -12.59 -7.24 -1.23
N GLY A 27 -13.02 -6.11 -0.71
CA GLY A 27 -12.65 -4.79 -1.20
C GLY A 27 -11.22 -4.40 -0.85
N TYR A 28 -10.71 -3.35 -1.50
CA TYR A 28 -9.35 -2.85 -1.23
C TYR A 28 -9.19 -2.28 0.19
N GLU A 29 -10.26 -1.74 0.80
CA GLU A 29 -10.22 -1.22 2.17
C GLU A 29 -10.09 -2.36 3.19
N GLU A 30 -10.89 -3.41 3.05
CA GLU A 30 -10.83 -4.62 3.86
C GLU A 30 -9.48 -5.34 3.70
N ALA A 31 -8.94 -5.37 2.47
CA ALA A 31 -7.59 -5.87 2.23
C ALA A 31 -6.50 -5.05 2.94
N ARG A 32 -6.67 -3.72 3.00
CA ARG A 32 -5.76 -2.87 3.78
C ARG A 32 -5.91 -3.16 5.26
N GLU A 33 -7.13 -3.26 5.78
CA GLU A 33 -7.35 -3.59 7.20
C GLU A 33 -6.69 -4.93 7.58
N THR A 34 -6.82 -5.94 6.71
CA THR A 34 -6.16 -7.25 6.92
C THR A 34 -4.63 -7.13 6.97
N VAL A 35 -4.02 -6.37 6.05
CA VAL A 35 -2.55 -6.22 5.97
C VAL A 35 -2.00 -5.30 7.06
N TYR A 36 -2.75 -4.27 7.46
CA TYR A 36 -2.34 -3.27 8.44
C TYR A 36 -2.75 -3.61 9.88
N GLY A 37 -3.67 -4.57 10.07
CA GLY A 37 -4.18 -5.01 11.36
C GLY A 37 -5.16 -4.03 12.03
N MET A 38 -5.59 -2.98 11.33
CA MET A 38 -6.56 -1.97 11.75
C MET A 38 -7.00 -1.14 10.53
N PRO A 39 -8.07 -0.33 10.61
CA PRO A 39 -8.48 0.57 9.53
C PRO A 39 -7.30 1.44 9.05
N TYR A 40 -7.11 1.51 7.74
CA TYR A 40 -5.94 2.19 7.16
C TYR A 40 -5.82 3.65 7.59
N ASP A 41 -6.95 4.36 7.68
CA ASP A 41 -6.95 5.77 8.07
C ASP A 41 -6.51 5.97 9.52
N GLU A 42 -6.87 5.05 10.42
CA GLU A 42 -6.36 5.04 11.78
C GLU A 42 -4.86 4.74 11.83
N TRP A 43 -4.41 3.73 11.09
CA TRP A 43 -2.98 3.41 11.02
C TRP A 43 -2.17 4.59 10.49
N LYS A 44 -2.68 5.25 9.44
CA LYS A 44 -2.07 6.43 8.84
C LYS A 44 -1.96 7.56 9.85
N ALA A 45 -3.02 7.87 10.59
CA ALA A 45 -3.02 8.91 11.61
C ALA A 45 -2.04 8.62 12.76
N LYS A 46 -1.92 7.36 13.18
CA LYS A 46 -1.07 6.96 14.32
C LYS A 46 0.40 6.78 13.96
N HIS A 47 0.71 6.37 12.74
CA HIS A 47 2.05 5.84 12.41
C HIS A 47 2.68 6.40 11.13
N GLN A 48 1.90 6.93 10.17
CA GLN A 48 2.48 7.36 8.90
C GLN A 48 3.09 8.75 9.02
N THR A 49 4.38 8.86 8.72
CA THR A 49 5.06 10.15 8.59
C THR A 49 5.08 10.60 7.13
N PRO A 50 5.13 11.92 6.87
CA PRO A 50 5.37 12.45 5.52
C PRO A 50 6.71 11.96 4.97
N ALA A 51 6.76 11.71 3.66
CA ALA A 51 8.01 11.38 2.98
C ALA A 51 8.94 12.61 3.00
N THR A 52 10.22 12.40 3.32
CA THR A 52 11.23 13.48 3.27
C THR A 52 11.53 13.88 1.82
N PRO A 53 12.10 15.07 1.58
CA PRO A 53 12.50 15.49 0.23
C PRO A 53 13.40 14.47 -0.47
N GLU A 54 14.32 13.85 0.25
CA GLU A 54 15.24 12.84 -0.28
C GLU A 54 14.50 11.56 -0.70
N GLN A 55 13.52 11.14 0.10
CA GLN A 55 12.67 9.99 -0.20
C GLN A 55 11.78 10.26 -1.42
N GLN A 56 11.25 11.48 -1.55
CA GLN A 56 10.47 11.90 -2.72
C GLN A 56 11.35 11.91 -3.99
N ALA A 57 12.55 12.49 -3.91
CA ALA A 57 13.49 12.50 -5.03
C ALA A 57 13.93 11.08 -5.43
N ALA A 58 14.17 10.18 -4.47
CA ALA A 58 14.48 8.79 -4.75
C ALA A 58 13.30 8.04 -5.39
N PHE A 59 12.07 8.33 -4.97
CA PHE A 59 10.87 7.78 -5.61
C PHE A 59 10.78 8.20 -7.08
N ALA A 60 10.90 9.50 -7.37
CA ALA A 60 10.84 10.04 -8.73
C ALA A 60 11.92 9.44 -9.65
N ARG A 61 13.15 9.23 -9.14
CA ARG A 61 14.22 8.57 -9.91
C ARG A 61 13.94 7.09 -10.19
N SER A 62 13.32 6.38 -9.25
CA SER A 62 13.08 4.94 -9.37
C SER A 62 11.76 4.59 -10.07
N HIS A 63 10.87 5.57 -10.25
CA HIS A 63 9.55 5.41 -10.86
C HIS A 63 9.27 6.57 -11.83
N PRO A 64 10.04 6.71 -12.94
CA PRO A 64 9.94 7.86 -13.84
C PRO A 64 8.62 7.96 -14.60
N ASP A 65 7.88 6.84 -14.74
CA ASP A 65 6.63 6.75 -15.49
C ASP A 65 5.37 6.77 -14.60
N HIS A 66 5.52 7.10 -13.31
CA HIS A 66 4.45 7.10 -12.31
C HIS A 66 4.07 8.50 -11.81
#